data_AF-A0A559LYY8-F1
#
_entry.id   AF-A0A559LYY8-F1
#
_cell.length_a   1.000
_cell.length_b   1.000
_cell.length_c   1.000
_cell.angle_alpha   90.00
_cell.angle_beta   90.00
_cell.angle_gamma   90.00
#
_symmetry.space_group_name_H-M   'P 1'
#
loop_
_entity.id
_entity.type
_entity.pdbx_description
1 polymer ?
#
loop_
_entity_poly.entity_id
_entity_poly.type
_entity_poly.pdbx_seq_one_letter_code
_entity_poly.pdbx_strand_id
1 'polypeptide(L)'
;GVSAITLTLTNLSTHTPLTRLLGRGTFWACAPRRTLIAQHGSLDTARIYLMLASPSETYLQDNALTGLTGPELARKLLEPPKANAELEPEPEPEPGLEFFQNFSKDVRDLITAACLSNAGAGTDIVDAKPLYMLPPTDNKWTHTPGLTLIGDAAHLMTPFAGEGVNCAMLDALELSKAIISSHGGDLDKGIEGFEKKMWRRNRAIAEDTYGNLKLIFHDERAPEGIVRDFESHGGVVELMGMGFGFLKGKVSEFLGYD
;
A
#
# COMPACT_ATOMS: atom_id res chain seq x y z
N GLY A 1 -9.62 6.92 3.35
CA GLY A 1 -8.80 5.71 3.55
C GLY A 1 -8.34 5.17 2.21
N VAL A 2 -7.60 4.06 2.25
CA VAL A 2 -7.17 3.34 1.05
C VAL A 2 -7.58 1.89 1.22
N SER A 3 -8.12 1.29 0.17
CA SER A 3 -8.40 -0.14 0.10
C SER A 3 -7.38 -0.81 -0.81
N ALA A 4 -6.95 -2.01 -0.43
CA ALA A 4 -6.00 -2.81 -1.19
C ALA A 4 -6.68 -4.07 -1.71
N ILE A 5 -6.56 -4.32 -3.00
CA ILE A 5 -6.86 -5.62 -3.61
C ILE A 5 -5.54 -6.29 -3.95
N THR A 6 -5.35 -7.51 -3.47
CA THR A 6 -4.07 -8.19 -3.58
C THR A 6 -4.17 -9.41 -4.49
N LEU A 7 -3.29 -9.46 -5.50
CA LEU A 7 -3.22 -10.50 -6.51
C LEU A 7 -1.81 -11.08 -6.58
N THR A 8 -1.70 -12.31 -7.05
CA THR A 8 -0.41 -12.95 -7.34
C THR A 8 -0.37 -13.42 -8.78
N LEU A 9 0.52 -12.84 -9.60
CA LEU A 9 0.86 -13.39 -10.90
C LEU A 9 1.86 -14.52 -10.71
N THR A 10 1.51 -15.72 -11.17
CA THR A 10 2.38 -16.90 -11.18
C THR A 10 2.93 -17.16 -12.57
N ASN A 11 4.02 -17.92 -12.67
CA ASN A 11 4.70 -18.22 -13.94
C ASN A 11 5.07 -16.92 -14.69
N LEU A 12 5.62 -15.94 -13.97
CA LEU A 12 5.94 -14.62 -14.51
C LEU A 12 6.82 -14.71 -15.76
N SER A 13 7.81 -15.60 -15.74
CA SER A 13 8.74 -15.88 -16.83
C SER A 13 8.05 -16.25 -18.16
N THR A 14 6.83 -16.80 -18.11
CA THR A 14 6.03 -17.12 -19.29
C THR A 14 5.41 -15.89 -19.95
N HIS A 15 5.41 -14.75 -19.26
CA HIS A 15 4.90 -13.46 -19.73
C HIS A 15 6.06 -12.50 -20.04
N THR A 16 6.75 -12.70 -21.16
CA THR A 16 7.96 -11.91 -21.51
C THR A 16 7.75 -10.39 -21.47
N PRO A 17 6.65 -9.81 -22.03
CA PRO A 17 6.42 -8.37 -21.95
C PRO A 17 6.25 -7.87 -20.51
N LEU A 18 5.51 -8.62 -19.68
CA LEU A 18 5.26 -8.25 -18.28
C LEU A 18 6.52 -8.39 -17.42
N THR A 19 7.32 -9.43 -17.65
CA THR A 19 8.62 -9.61 -16.97
C THR A 19 9.54 -8.41 -17.26
N ARG A 20 9.57 -7.92 -18.50
CA ARG A 20 10.36 -6.74 -18.86
C ARG A 20 9.82 -5.47 -18.19
N LEU A 21 8.49 -5.28 -18.18
CA LEU A 21 7.83 -4.15 -17.53
C LEU A 21 8.18 -4.08 -16.03
N LEU A 22 8.04 -5.19 -15.32
CA LEU A 22 8.28 -5.26 -13.88
C LEU A 22 9.78 -5.15 -13.53
N GLY A 23 10.66 -5.63 -14.42
CA GLY A 23 12.08 -5.77 -14.09
C GLY A 23 12.27 -6.72 -12.90
N ARG A 24 13.27 -6.45 -12.05
CA ARG A 24 13.59 -7.28 -10.86
C ARG A 24 13.20 -6.63 -9.53
N GLY A 25 12.47 -5.52 -9.57
CA GLY A 25 12.20 -4.69 -8.41
C GLY A 25 10.71 -4.45 -8.19
N THR A 26 10.37 -3.22 -7.85
CA THR A 26 9.00 -2.76 -7.69
C THR A 26 8.64 -1.79 -8.82
N PHE A 27 7.47 -1.97 -9.40
CA PHE A 27 6.88 -1.13 -10.43
C PHE A 27 5.64 -0.44 -9.86
N TRP A 28 5.46 0.83 -10.22
CA TRP A 28 4.31 1.64 -9.81
C TRP A 28 3.65 2.26 -11.04
N ALA A 29 2.32 2.19 -11.11
CA ALA A 29 1.51 2.95 -12.04
C ALA A 29 0.46 3.73 -11.26
N CYS A 30 0.60 5.05 -11.23
CA CYS A 30 -0.24 5.94 -10.43
C CYS A 30 -1.22 6.71 -11.31
N ALA A 31 -2.47 6.81 -10.85
CA ALA A 31 -3.48 7.72 -11.36
C ALA A 31 -4.22 8.35 -10.17
N PRO A 32 -5.02 9.40 -10.38
CA PRO A 32 -5.78 10.02 -9.30
C PRO A 32 -6.61 8.98 -8.55
N ARG A 33 -6.38 8.89 -7.23
CA ARG A 33 -7.07 8.00 -6.30
C ARG A 33 -6.92 6.50 -6.55
N ARG A 34 -6.01 6.08 -7.43
CA ARG A 34 -5.79 4.66 -7.70
C ARG A 34 -4.38 4.36 -8.16
N THR A 35 -3.83 3.26 -7.69
CA THR A 35 -2.45 2.91 -7.98
C THR A 35 -2.32 1.40 -8.13
N LEU A 36 -1.58 0.98 -9.15
CA LEU A 36 -1.06 -0.37 -9.21
C LEU A 36 0.38 -0.38 -8.70
N ILE A 37 0.66 -1.28 -7.76
CA ILE A 37 2.00 -1.57 -7.26
C ILE A 37 2.29 -3.02 -7.57
N ALA A 38 3.40 -3.30 -8.24
CA ALA A 38 3.81 -4.66 -8.56
C ALA A 38 5.21 -4.90 -8.03
N GLN A 39 5.42 -6.00 -7.32
CA GLN A 39 6.72 -6.38 -6.76
C GLN A 39 7.12 -7.75 -7.28
N HIS A 40 8.32 -7.84 -7.87
CA HIS A 40 8.88 -9.10 -8.31
C HIS A 40 9.12 -10.03 -7.12
N GLY A 41 8.58 -11.24 -7.18
CA GLY A 41 8.72 -12.29 -6.15
C GLY A 41 9.92 -13.20 -6.42
N SER A 42 10.22 -14.07 -5.46
CA SER A 42 11.36 -15.00 -5.53
C SER A 42 11.08 -16.32 -6.25
N LEU A 43 9.81 -16.66 -6.48
CA LEU A 43 9.38 -17.98 -6.98
C LEU A 43 8.73 -17.91 -8.37
N ASP A 44 9.34 -17.14 -9.28
CA ASP A 44 8.76 -16.84 -10.60
C ASP A 44 7.34 -16.25 -10.50
N THR A 45 7.16 -15.36 -9.54
CA THR A 45 5.90 -14.68 -9.25
C THR A 45 6.07 -13.17 -9.24
N ALA A 46 4.96 -12.45 -9.32
CA ALA A 46 4.88 -11.05 -8.93
C ALA A 46 3.66 -10.84 -8.02
N ARG A 47 3.87 -10.09 -6.95
CA ARG A 47 2.78 -9.63 -6.08
C ARG A 47 2.25 -8.32 -6.61
N ILE A 48 0.95 -8.25 -6.87
CA ILE A 48 0.28 -7.07 -7.42
C ILE A 48 -0.70 -6.55 -6.38
N TYR A 49 -0.64 -5.25 -6.13
CA TYR A 49 -1.54 -4.53 -5.25
C TYR A 49 -2.27 -3.47 -6.06
N LEU A 50 -3.59 -3.50 -6.02
CA LEU A 50 -4.45 -2.47 -6.58
C LEU A 50 -4.99 -1.66 -5.42
N MET A 51 -4.49 -0.44 -5.30
CA MET A 51 -4.82 0.48 -4.22
C MET A 51 -5.88 1.46 -4.71
N LEU A 52 -6.98 1.60 -3.97
CA LEU A 52 -8.11 2.45 -4.29
C LEU A 52 -8.38 3.41 -3.13
N ALA A 53 -8.26 4.71 -3.39
CA ALA A 53 -8.41 5.75 -2.38
C ALA A 53 -9.86 6.22 -2.31
N SER A 54 -10.46 6.13 -1.13
CA SER A 54 -11.85 6.55 -0.92
C SER A 54 -12.08 7.08 0.49
N PRO A 55 -12.89 8.14 0.67
CA PRO A 55 -13.34 8.53 2.01
C PRO A 55 -14.31 7.51 2.62
N SER A 56 -14.92 6.62 1.83
CA SER A 56 -15.86 5.59 2.32
C SER A 56 -15.11 4.37 2.86
N GLU A 57 -15.46 3.95 4.09
CA GLU A 57 -14.98 2.70 4.69
C GLU A 57 -15.62 1.47 4.05
N THR A 58 -16.83 1.61 3.51
CA THR A 58 -17.59 0.57 2.82
C THR A 58 -17.32 0.55 1.32
N TYR A 59 -16.34 1.30 0.83
CA TYR A 59 -16.08 1.50 -0.59
C TYR A 59 -15.99 0.19 -1.40
N LEU A 60 -15.35 -0.84 -0.84
CA LEU A 60 -15.23 -2.13 -1.51
C LEU A 60 -16.59 -2.83 -1.66
N GLN A 61 -17.43 -2.78 -0.63
CA GLN A 61 -18.78 -3.34 -0.64
C GLN A 61 -19.70 -2.53 -1.56
N ASP A 62 -19.70 -1.20 -1.43
CA ASP A 62 -20.53 -0.28 -2.20
C ASP A 62 -20.27 -0.41 -3.72
N ASN A 63 -19.04 -0.78 -4.08
CA ASN A 63 -18.63 -0.98 -5.48
C ASN A 63 -18.62 -2.46 -5.91
N ALA A 64 -19.11 -3.38 -5.07
CA ALA A 64 -19.15 -4.82 -5.32
C ALA A 64 -17.79 -5.41 -5.72
N LEU A 65 -16.72 -5.01 -5.01
CA LEU A 65 -15.35 -5.48 -5.21
C LEU A 65 -14.96 -6.61 -4.23
N THR A 66 -15.86 -6.98 -3.31
CA THR A 66 -15.68 -8.08 -2.37
C THR A 66 -16.30 -9.37 -2.90
N GLY A 67 -15.69 -10.52 -2.61
CA GLY A 67 -16.29 -11.82 -2.97
C GLY A 67 -16.13 -12.21 -4.43
N LEU A 68 -15.33 -11.47 -5.21
CA LEU A 68 -15.11 -11.74 -6.63
C LEU A 68 -14.01 -12.78 -6.84
N THR A 69 -14.21 -13.67 -7.79
CA THR A 69 -13.12 -14.47 -8.38
C THR A 69 -12.20 -13.57 -9.20
N GLY A 70 -10.98 -14.05 -9.49
CA GLY A 70 -10.04 -13.34 -10.37
C GLY A 70 -10.65 -12.87 -11.70
N PRO A 71 -11.30 -13.75 -12.50
CA PRO A 71 -11.91 -13.35 -13.77
C PRO A 71 -13.08 -12.36 -13.64
N GLU A 72 -13.87 -12.44 -12.57
CA GLU A 72 -14.93 -11.46 -12.28
C GLU A 72 -14.33 -10.09 -11.94
N LEU A 73 -13.28 -10.08 -11.13
CA LEU A 73 -12.56 -8.87 -10.77
C LEU A 73 -11.92 -8.22 -12.01
N ALA A 74 -11.27 -8.99 -12.89
CA ALA A 74 -10.69 -8.46 -14.12
C ALA A 74 -11.74 -7.72 -14.97
N ARG A 75 -12.92 -8.33 -15.15
CA ARG A 75 -14.03 -7.69 -15.87
C ARG A 75 -14.48 -6.41 -15.18
N LYS A 76 -14.71 -6.46 -13.87
CA LYS A 76 -15.15 -5.30 -13.08
C LYS A 76 -14.17 -4.12 -13.14
N LEU A 77 -12.86 -4.38 -13.16
CA LEU A 77 -11.82 -3.36 -13.13
C LEU A 77 -11.43 -2.79 -14.51
N LEU A 78 -11.66 -3.55 -15.59
CA LEU A 78 -11.09 -3.26 -16.92
C LEU A 78 -12.14 -3.09 -18.02
N GLU A 79 -13.36 -3.59 -17.84
CA GLU A 79 -14.44 -3.35 -18.79
C GLU A 79 -15.17 -2.04 -18.43
N PRO A 80 -15.67 -1.28 -19.42
CA PRO A 80 -16.58 -0.19 -19.15
C PRO A 80 -17.90 -0.74 -18.56
N PRO A 81 -18.65 0.07 -17.80
CA PRO A 81 -19.99 -0.31 -17.38
C PRO A 81 -20.82 -0.69 -18.62
N LYS A 82 -21.49 -1.85 -18.59
CA LYS A 82 -22.40 -2.21 -19.67
C LYS A 82 -23.56 -1.20 -19.64
N ALA A 83 -23.74 -0.45 -20.72
CA ALA A 83 -24.99 0.27 -20.92
C ALA A 83 -26.11 -0.79 -21.02
N ASN A 84 -27.02 -0.80 -20.05
CA ASN A 84 -28.18 -1.67 -20.10
C ASN A 84 -29.04 -1.25 -21.30
N ALA A 85 -29.06 -2.05 -22.36
CA ALA A 85 -29.77 -1.74 -23.60
C ALA A 85 -31.31 -1.71 -23.46
N GLU A 86 -31.85 -2.11 -22.29
CA GLU A 86 -33.29 -2.28 -22.03
C GLU A 86 -33.83 -1.44 -20.87
N LEU A 87 -32.99 -0.67 -20.17
CA LEU A 87 -33.41 0.19 -19.06
C LEU A 87 -33.16 1.66 -19.41
N GLU A 88 -33.98 2.55 -18.83
CA GLU A 88 -33.80 4.01 -18.95
C GLU A 88 -32.33 4.37 -18.75
N PRO A 89 -31.78 5.34 -19.52
CA PRO A 89 -30.37 5.68 -19.46
C PRO A 89 -29.97 5.90 -18.01
N GLU A 90 -29.12 5.01 -17.49
CA GLU A 90 -28.57 5.20 -16.16
C GLU A 90 -27.90 6.56 -16.13
N PRO A 91 -28.05 7.34 -15.03
CA PRO A 91 -27.38 8.62 -14.91
C PRO A 91 -25.91 8.43 -15.28
N GLU A 92 -25.36 9.35 -16.08
CA GLU A 92 -23.95 9.26 -16.50
C GLU A 92 -23.11 8.93 -15.27
N PRO A 93 -22.25 7.89 -15.34
CA PRO A 93 -21.44 7.51 -14.20
C PRO A 93 -20.69 8.75 -13.74
N GLU A 94 -20.74 9.05 -12.44
CA GLU A 94 -20.12 10.26 -11.92
C GLU A 94 -18.68 10.38 -12.48
N PRO A 95 -18.28 11.55 -12.99
CA PRO A 95 -16.94 11.74 -13.53
C PRO A 95 -15.88 11.22 -12.54
N GLY A 96 -15.15 10.17 -12.93
CA GLY A 96 -14.13 9.55 -12.08
C GLY A 96 -14.42 8.13 -11.57
N LEU A 97 -15.49 7.47 -12.02
CA LEU A 97 -15.78 6.06 -11.69
C LEU A 97 -14.96 5.03 -12.49
N GLU A 98 -13.89 5.45 -13.16
CA GLU A 98 -12.98 4.57 -13.87
C GLU A 98 -11.98 3.93 -12.88
N PHE A 99 -12.02 2.60 -12.78
CA PHE A 99 -10.98 1.82 -12.11
C PHE A 99 -9.69 1.86 -12.95
N PHE A 100 -9.40 0.83 -13.73
CA PHE A 100 -8.12 0.75 -14.47
C PHE A 100 -8.31 0.80 -15.99
N GLN A 101 -9.50 1.16 -16.48
CA GLN A 101 -9.82 1.18 -17.91
C GLN A 101 -8.93 2.13 -18.72
N ASN A 102 -8.54 3.27 -18.13
CA ASN A 102 -7.75 4.30 -18.79
C ASN A 102 -6.23 4.12 -18.66
N PHE A 103 -5.77 3.05 -17.99
CA PHE A 103 -4.35 2.73 -17.94
C PHE A 103 -3.84 2.18 -19.27
N SER A 104 -2.52 2.25 -19.47
CA SER A 104 -1.87 1.70 -20.66
C SER A 104 -2.19 0.22 -20.86
N LYS A 105 -2.09 -0.25 -22.10
CA LYS A 105 -2.35 -1.66 -22.43
C LYS A 105 -1.52 -2.61 -21.56
N ASP A 106 -0.24 -2.31 -21.34
CA ASP A 106 0.66 -3.17 -20.57
C ASP A 106 0.23 -3.29 -19.10
N VAL A 107 -0.27 -2.21 -18.49
CA VAL A 107 -0.78 -2.23 -17.12
C VAL A 107 -2.09 -3.02 -17.04
N ARG A 108 -2.98 -2.86 -18.03
CA ARG A 108 -4.24 -3.63 -18.09
C ARG A 108 -3.99 -5.12 -18.33
N ASP A 109 -3.01 -5.46 -19.15
CA ASP A 109 -2.56 -6.85 -19.38
C ASP A 109 -1.99 -7.45 -18.09
N LEU A 110 -1.22 -6.67 -17.31
CA LEU A 110 -0.70 -7.10 -16.01
C LEU A 110 -1.82 -7.41 -15.01
N ILE A 111 -2.83 -6.54 -14.90
CA ILE A 111 -4.01 -6.77 -14.05
C ILE A 111 -4.73 -8.04 -14.49
N THR A 112 -4.96 -8.19 -15.80
CA THR A 112 -5.63 -9.36 -16.38
C THR A 112 -4.88 -10.65 -16.03
N ALA A 113 -3.57 -10.70 -16.32
CA ALA A 113 -2.75 -11.88 -16.05
C ALA A 113 -2.75 -12.25 -14.56
N ALA A 114 -2.59 -11.26 -13.68
CA ALA A 114 -2.63 -11.47 -12.24
C ALA A 114 -4.00 -11.99 -11.77
N CYS A 115 -5.10 -11.40 -12.23
CA CYS A 115 -6.44 -11.89 -11.94
C CYS A 115 -6.64 -13.35 -12.39
N LEU A 116 -6.22 -13.70 -13.61
CA LEU A 116 -6.37 -15.07 -14.13
C LEU A 116 -5.51 -16.10 -13.38
N SER A 117 -4.30 -15.73 -12.93
CA SER A 117 -3.46 -16.59 -12.08
C SER A 117 -4.11 -16.95 -10.73
N ASN A 118 -5.08 -16.16 -10.26
CA ASN A 118 -5.80 -16.40 -9.00
C ASN A 118 -7.13 -17.14 -9.20
N ALA A 119 -7.36 -17.78 -10.35
CA ALA A 119 -8.60 -18.51 -10.66
C ALA A 119 -8.55 -20.03 -10.39
N GLY A 120 -7.41 -20.57 -9.92
CA GLY A 120 -7.06 -21.99 -10.05
C GLY A 120 -7.36 -22.93 -8.88
N ALA A 121 -7.68 -22.45 -7.67
CA ALA A 121 -7.85 -23.29 -6.47
C ALA A 121 -9.29 -23.32 -5.92
N GLY A 122 -10.29 -23.16 -6.79
CA GLY A 122 -11.66 -23.66 -6.57
C GLY A 122 -12.50 -22.96 -5.48
N THR A 123 -11.94 -21.99 -4.75
CA THR A 123 -12.64 -21.09 -3.80
C THR A 123 -11.99 -19.70 -3.72
N ASP A 124 -11.19 -19.33 -4.73
CA ASP A 124 -10.27 -18.19 -4.69
C ASP A 124 -10.97 -16.83 -4.89
N ILE A 125 -11.66 -16.40 -3.85
CA ILE A 125 -12.07 -15.01 -3.71
C ILE A 125 -10.79 -14.17 -3.58
N VAL A 126 -10.68 -13.13 -4.41
CA VAL A 126 -9.55 -12.20 -4.34
C VAL A 126 -9.57 -11.46 -3.01
N ASP A 127 -8.39 -11.31 -2.40
CA ASP A 127 -8.25 -10.61 -1.13
C ASP A 127 -8.36 -9.08 -1.31
N ALA A 128 -9.49 -8.51 -0.90
CA ALA A 128 -9.77 -7.08 -0.93
C ALA A 128 -10.06 -6.57 0.49
N LYS A 129 -9.24 -5.65 1.01
CA LYS A 129 -9.38 -5.12 2.37
C LYS A 129 -9.18 -3.61 2.45
N PRO A 130 -9.93 -2.90 3.31
CA PRO A 130 -9.56 -1.55 3.71
C PRO A 130 -8.26 -1.58 4.52
N LEU A 131 -7.43 -0.55 4.35
CA LEU A 131 -6.24 -0.30 5.17
C LEU A 131 -6.54 0.76 6.22
N TYR A 132 -6.14 0.48 7.45
CA TYR A 132 -6.39 1.34 8.60
C TYR A 132 -5.10 1.95 9.12
N MET A 133 -5.25 3.10 9.78
CA MET A 133 -4.16 3.82 10.42
C MET A 133 -4.73 4.61 11.58
N LEU A 134 -4.05 4.57 12.72
CA LEU A 134 -4.37 5.44 13.84
C LEU A 134 -3.91 6.87 13.54
N PRO A 135 -4.61 7.91 14.03
CA PRO A 135 -4.17 9.28 13.86
C PRO A 135 -2.76 9.49 14.43
N PRO A 136 -1.81 10.10 13.69
CA PRO A 136 -0.44 10.31 14.18
C PRO A 136 -0.35 11.10 15.51
N THR A 137 -1.38 11.88 15.84
CA THR A 137 -1.45 12.70 17.05
C THR A 137 -1.96 11.96 18.29
N ASP A 138 -2.67 10.83 18.12
CA ASP A 138 -3.53 10.27 19.17
C ASP A 138 -2.97 8.97 19.79
N ASN A 139 -1.77 8.55 19.37
CA ASN A 139 -1.15 7.29 19.79
C ASN A 139 -0.42 7.41 21.14
N LYS A 140 -1.11 7.91 22.17
CA LYS A 140 -0.60 8.03 23.55
C LYS A 140 -1.67 7.63 24.54
N TRP A 141 -1.24 7.05 25.66
CA TRP A 141 -2.13 6.65 26.74
C TRP A 141 -1.53 7.00 28.10
N THR A 142 -2.37 7.02 29.13
CA THR A 142 -1.91 7.03 30.51
C THR A 142 -1.37 5.65 30.85
N HIS A 143 -0.16 5.61 31.41
CA HIS A 143 0.46 4.35 31.84
C HIS A 143 -0.48 3.57 32.77
N THR A 144 -0.58 2.25 32.52
CA THR A 144 -1.41 1.34 33.30
C THR A 144 -0.53 0.22 33.85
N PRO A 145 -0.42 0.07 35.18
CA PRO A 145 0.44 -0.94 35.78
C PRO A 145 0.15 -2.36 35.26
N GLY A 146 1.21 -3.08 34.88
CA GLY A 146 1.11 -4.44 34.34
C GLY A 146 0.59 -4.57 32.90
N LEU A 147 0.37 -3.46 32.18
CA LEU A 147 -0.13 -3.47 30.81
C LEU A 147 0.60 -2.45 29.93
N THR A 148 0.99 -2.85 28.72
CA THR A 148 1.48 -1.94 27.67
C THR A 148 1.12 -2.52 26.30
N LEU A 149 1.18 -1.68 25.27
CA LEU A 149 0.95 -2.05 23.86
C LEU A 149 2.25 -1.92 23.06
N ILE A 150 2.40 -2.74 22.02
CA ILE A 150 3.51 -2.70 21.03
C ILE A 150 2.99 -3.00 19.62
N GLY A 151 3.75 -2.65 18.58
CA GLY A 151 3.39 -2.91 17.19
C GLY A 151 2.07 -2.26 16.79
N ASP A 152 1.30 -2.92 15.91
CA ASP A 152 0.03 -2.38 15.40
C ASP A 152 -0.98 -2.05 16.52
N ALA A 153 -0.95 -2.77 17.65
CA ALA A 153 -1.80 -2.44 18.79
C ALA A 153 -1.49 -1.06 19.39
N ALA A 154 -0.24 -0.58 19.26
CA ALA A 154 0.21 0.70 19.76
C ALA A 154 0.17 1.82 18.71
N HIS A 155 0.46 1.50 17.44
CA HIS A 155 0.70 2.50 16.40
C HIS A 155 0.42 2.00 14.98
N LEU A 156 -0.67 1.26 14.78
CA LEU A 156 -1.13 0.82 13.46
C LEU A 156 -1.03 1.94 12.41
N MET A 157 -0.33 1.64 11.32
CA MET A 157 -0.08 2.57 10.22
C MET A 157 -0.20 1.86 8.87
N THR A 158 -0.50 2.62 7.83
CA THR A 158 -0.51 2.08 6.45
C THR A 158 0.91 1.76 5.98
N PRO A 159 1.11 0.85 5.00
CA PRO A 159 2.44 0.38 4.63
C PRO A 159 3.25 1.37 3.77
N PHE A 160 2.81 2.63 3.63
CA PHE A 160 3.36 3.57 2.64
C PHE A 160 4.69 4.23 3.05
N ALA A 161 5.20 3.96 4.25
CA ALA A 161 6.61 4.20 4.61
C ALA A 161 7.43 2.89 4.73
N GLY A 162 6.78 1.72 4.70
CA GLY A 162 7.46 0.42 4.77
C GLY A 162 8.02 0.02 6.14
N GLU A 163 7.74 0.76 7.22
CA GLU A 163 8.42 0.58 8.51
C GLU A 163 7.64 -0.19 9.58
N GLY A 164 6.36 -0.55 9.35
CA GLY A 164 5.48 -1.09 10.39
C GLY A 164 6.05 -2.30 11.15
N VAL A 165 6.47 -3.34 10.44
CA VAL A 165 7.03 -4.56 11.07
C VAL A 165 8.36 -4.28 11.78
N ASN A 166 9.24 -3.46 11.18
CA ASN A 166 10.50 -3.07 11.81
C ASN A 166 10.25 -2.33 13.13
N CYS A 167 9.25 -1.46 13.14
CA CYS A 167 8.84 -0.72 14.33
C CYS A 167 8.34 -1.65 15.43
N ALA A 168 7.49 -2.62 15.08
CA ALA A 168 6.98 -3.61 16.03
C ALA A 168 8.09 -4.49 16.61
N MET A 169 9.04 -4.93 15.78
CA MET A 169 10.20 -5.70 16.23
C MET A 169 11.11 -4.89 17.16
N LEU A 170 11.32 -3.61 16.85
CA LEU A 170 12.09 -2.71 17.71
C LEU A 170 11.38 -2.48 19.05
N ASP A 171 10.05 -2.34 19.07
CA ASP A 171 9.28 -2.23 20.31
C ASP A 171 9.48 -3.47 21.20
N ALA A 172 9.41 -4.67 20.62
CA ALA A 172 9.60 -5.91 21.37
C ALA A 172 11.01 -5.97 22.00
N LEU A 173 12.03 -5.55 21.24
CA LEU A 173 13.40 -5.45 21.75
C LEU A 173 13.55 -4.41 22.86
N GLU A 174 12.99 -3.22 22.70
CA GLU A 174 13.10 -2.16 23.70
C GLU A 174 12.29 -2.46 24.97
N LEU A 175 11.11 -3.04 24.83
CA LEU A 175 10.28 -3.49 25.93
C LEU A 175 10.98 -4.59 26.73
N SER A 176 11.54 -5.61 26.06
CA SER A 176 12.27 -6.68 26.76
C SER A 176 13.48 -6.13 27.54
N LYS A 177 14.22 -5.17 26.97
CA LYS A 177 15.31 -4.47 27.67
C LYS A 177 14.81 -3.68 28.89
N ALA A 178 13.68 -2.99 28.76
CA ALA A 178 13.09 -2.26 29.88
C ALA A 178 12.69 -3.20 31.03
N ILE A 179 12.04 -4.33 30.72
CA ILE A 179 11.66 -5.35 31.71
C ILE A 179 12.90 -5.90 32.42
N ILE A 180 13.93 -6.32 31.66
CA ILE A 180 15.15 -6.90 32.23
C ILE A 180 15.87 -5.86 33.12
N SER A 181 15.96 -4.62 32.66
CA SER A 181 16.67 -3.56 33.40
C SER A 181 15.94 -3.13 34.68
N SER A 182 14.62 -3.32 34.74
CA SER A 182 13.81 -3.06 35.93
C SER A 182 13.75 -4.25 36.90
N HIS A 183 14.44 -5.36 36.63
CA HIS A 183 14.45 -6.51 37.52
C HIS A 183 14.99 -6.15 38.92
N GLY A 184 14.20 -6.41 39.96
CA GLY A 184 14.52 -6.04 41.35
C GLY A 184 14.30 -4.56 41.68
N GLY A 185 13.73 -3.79 40.75
CA GLY A 185 13.38 -2.38 40.91
C GLY A 185 11.92 -2.08 40.53
N ASP A 186 11.68 -0.87 40.03
CA ASP A 186 10.35 -0.39 39.63
C ASP A 186 10.09 -0.72 38.15
N LEU A 187 9.24 -1.73 37.91
CA LEU A 187 8.87 -2.18 36.57
C LEU A 187 8.02 -1.15 35.84
N ASP A 188 7.03 -0.56 36.52
CA ASP A 188 6.09 0.39 35.93
C ASP A 188 6.83 1.64 35.45
N LYS A 189 7.79 2.15 36.24
CA LYS A 189 8.66 3.25 35.81
C LYS A 189 9.52 2.90 34.59
N GLY A 190 9.99 1.65 34.50
CA GLY A 190 10.75 1.17 33.35
C GLY A 190 9.90 1.12 32.08
N ILE A 191 8.69 0.57 32.19
CA ILE A 191 7.72 0.47 31.09
C ILE A 191 7.24 1.86 30.67
N GLU A 192 6.92 2.76 31.58
CA GLU A 192 6.54 4.14 31.25
C GLU A 192 7.66 4.87 30.49
N GLY A 193 8.92 4.60 30.85
CA GLY A 193 10.09 5.09 30.12
C GLY A 193 10.20 4.53 28.70
N PHE A 194 9.86 3.25 28.51
CA PHE A 194 9.76 2.61 27.20
C PHE A 194 8.64 3.24 26.35
N GLU A 195 7.43 3.35 26.90
CA GLU A 195 6.25 3.92 26.22
C GLU A 195 6.56 5.31 25.65
N LYS A 196 7.16 6.20 26.46
CA LYS A 196 7.55 7.56 26.04
C LYS A 196 8.54 7.57 24.89
N LYS A 197 9.49 6.63 24.83
CA LYS A 197 10.45 6.51 23.72
C LYS A 197 9.79 6.00 22.46
N MET A 198 9.00 4.93 22.60
CA MET A 198 8.25 4.31 21.52
C MET A 198 7.29 5.31 20.85
N TRP A 199 6.52 6.09 21.63
CA TRP A 199 5.62 7.10 21.08
C TRP A 199 6.35 8.17 20.26
N ARG A 200 7.50 8.67 20.74
CA ARG A 200 8.28 9.70 20.03
C ARG A 200 8.77 9.18 18.69
N ARG A 201 9.32 7.96 18.67
CA ARG A 201 9.84 7.32 17.46
C ARG A 201 8.73 7.07 16.44
N ASN A 202 7.64 6.44 16.85
CA ASN A 202 6.57 6.04 15.93
C ASN A 202 5.71 7.22 15.46
N ARG A 203 5.67 8.35 16.20
CA ARG A 203 4.99 9.57 15.75
C ARG A 203 5.58 10.10 14.44
N ALA A 204 6.90 10.22 14.34
CA ALA A 204 7.55 10.71 13.12
C ALA A 204 7.24 9.79 11.93
N ILE A 205 7.34 8.47 12.14
CA ILE A 205 7.07 7.46 11.11
C ILE A 205 5.60 7.49 10.68
N ALA A 206 4.66 7.69 11.60
CA ALA A 206 3.25 7.83 11.30
C ALA A 206 2.95 9.13 10.54
N GLU A 207 3.61 10.24 10.86
CA GLU A 207 3.49 11.50 10.10
C GLU A 207 4.00 11.34 8.67
N ASP A 208 5.17 10.72 8.49
CA ASP A 208 5.74 10.44 7.16
C ASP A 208 4.83 9.50 6.35
N THR A 209 4.36 8.42 6.97
CA THR A 209 3.43 7.47 6.34
C THR A 209 2.14 8.17 5.88
N TYR A 210 1.60 9.07 6.71
CA TYR A 210 0.39 9.82 6.37
C TYR A 210 0.63 10.86 5.28
N GLY A 211 1.81 11.49 5.26
CA GLY A 211 2.27 12.35 4.16
C GLY A 211 2.34 11.60 2.84
N ASN A 212 2.99 10.43 2.83
CA ASN A 212 3.10 9.57 1.65
C ASN A 212 1.73 9.10 1.16
N LEU A 213 0.84 8.71 2.07
CA LEU A 213 -0.53 8.34 1.73
C LEU A 213 -1.23 9.48 0.98
N LYS A 214 -1.15 10.71 1.50
CA LYS A 214 -1.77 11.87 0.86
C LYS A 214 -1.19 12.16 -0.52
N LEU A 215 0.14 12.14 -0.62
CA LEU A 215 0.86 12.42 -1.86
C LEU A 215 0.47 11.42 -2.97
N ILE A 216 0.45 10.13 -2.65
CA ILE A 216 0.23 9.06 -3.63
C ILE A 216 -1.25 8.91 -3.98
N PHE A 217 -2.15 9.05 -3.00
CA PHE A 217 -3.54 8.58 -3.14
C PHE A 217 -4.59 9.68 -3.10
N HIS A 218 -4.30 10.85 -2.53
CA HIS A 218 -5.30 11.91 -2.35
C HIS A 218 -5.04 13.15 -3.21
N ASP A 219 -3.84 13.32 -3.77
CA ASP A 219 -3.58 14.40 -4.72
C ASP A 219 -4.17 14.03 -6.09
N GLU A 220 -5.01 14.91 -6.64
CA GLU A 220 -5.55 14.78 -8.01
C GLU A 220 -4.44 14.84 -9.07
N ARG A 221 -3.26 15.33 -8.68
CA ARG A 221 -2.03 15.35 -9.46
C ARG A 221 -0.98 14.42 -8.85
N ALA A 222 -1.40 13.27 -8.31
CA ALA A 222 -0.48 12.32 -7.67
C ALA A 222 0.77 11.99 -8.53
N PRO A 223 0.67 11.77 -9.86
CA PRO A 223 1.86 11.59 -10.70
C PRO A 223 2.83 12.78 -10.64
N GLU A 224 2.34 14.00 -10.82
CA GLU A 224 3.14 15.23 -10.76
C GLU A 224 3.66 15.51 -9.34
N GLY A 225 2.89 15.15 -8.31
CA GLY A 225 3.27 15.26 -6.91
C GLY A 225 4.47 14.38 -6.59
N ILE A 226 4.46 13.13 -7.06
CA ILE A 226 5.58 12.19 -6.93
C ILE A 226 6.80 12.72 -7.69
N VAL A 227 6.63 13.16 -8.94
CA VAL A 227 7.73 13.74 -9.73
C VAL A 227 8.36 14.95 -9.03
N ARG A 228 7.54 15.87 -8.52
CA ARG A 228 8.01 17.06 -7.79
C ARG A 228 8.74 16.69 -6.51
N ASP A 229 8.29 15.67 -5.79
CA ASP A 229 8.99 15.14 -4.62
C ASP A 229 10.40 14.65 -4.99
N PHE A 230 10.53 13.85 -6.05
CA PHE A 230 11.85 13.45 -6.58
C PHE A 230 12.72 14.64 -7.03
N GLU A 231 12.14 15.62 -7.73
CA GLU A 231 12.87 16.82 -8.19
C GLU A 231 13.35 17.69 -7.03
N SER A 232 12.55 17.81 -5.96
CA SER A 232 12.88 18.62 -4.78
C SER A 232 14.12 18.14 -4.01
N HIS A 233 14.58 16.91 -4.28
CA HIS A 233 15.75 16.31 -3.65
C HIS A 233 16.97 16.24 -4.59
N GLY A 234 17.00 17.10 -5.61
CA GLY A 234 18.15 17.27 -6.51
C GLY A 234 18.22 16.29 -7.68
N GLY A 235 17.11 15.61 -7.98
CA GLY A 235 17.09 14.53 -8.97
C GLY A 235 17.85 13.28 -8.50
N VAL A 236 18.14 12.36 -9.44
CA VAL A 236 18.54 10.94 -9.23
C VAL A 236 19.78 10.71 -8.33
N VAL A 237 20.49 11.74 -7.87
CA VAL A 237 21.87 11.62 -7.39
C VAL A 237 22.03 11.59 -5.85
N GLU A 238 21.05 11.99 -5.04
CA GLU A 238 21.18 11.92 -3.56
C GLU A 238 20.01 11.20 -2.86
N LEU A 239 19.81 9.92 -3.20
CA LEU A 239 18.75 9.06 -2.64
C LEU A 239 19.18 8.25 -1.39
N MET A 240 20.05 8.80 -0.53
CA MET A 240 20.53 8.10 0.68
C MET A 240 19.72 8.35 1.96
N GLY A 241 18.73 9.26 1.96
CA GLY A 241 18.07 9.71 3.20
C GLY A 241 16.55 9.52 3.32
N MET A 242 15.86 8.84 2.40
CA MET A 242 14.38 8.90 2.33
C MET A 242 13.65 7.71 2.96
N GLY A 243 12.53 8.01 3.65
CA GLY A 243 11.43 7.12 4.04
C GLY A 243 10.62 6.53 2.87
N PHE A 244 11.24 6.43 1.70
CA PHE A 244 10.77 5.73 0.50
C PHE A 244 11.74 4.58 0.18
N GLY A 245 12.01 3.71 1.15
CA GLY A 245 12.94 2.58 0.98
C GLY A 245 12.60 1.64 -0.19
N PHE A 246 11.36 1.68 -0.70
CA PHE A 246 10.81 0.80 -1.73
C PHE A 246 10.85 1.33 -3.17
N LEU A 247 11.17 2.61 -3.41
CA LEU A 247 11.24 3.21 -4.76
C LEU A 247 12.64 3.20 -5.40
N LYS A 248 13.59 2.47 -4.78
CA LYS A 248 15.01 2.42 -5.17
C LYS A 248 15.32 1.74 -6.52
N GLY A 249 14.32 1.34 -7.31
CA GLY A 249 14.50 0.61 -8.57
C GLY A 249 13.91 1.35 -9.76
N LYS A 250 14.79 1.92 -10.60
CA LYS A 250 14.55 2.47 -11.96
C LYS A 250 14.04 3.92 -12.03
N VAL A 251 14.97 4.87 -11.91
CA VAL A 251 14.86 6.17 -12.61
C VAL A 251 15.96 6.33 -13.69
N SER A 252 16.97 5.45 -13.73
CA SER A 252 18.09 5.59 -14.66
C SER A 252 17.87 5.05 -16.09
N GLU A 253 16.77 4.35 -16.37
CA GLU A 253 16.57 3.67 -17.67
C GLU A 253 15.56 4.35 -18.60
N PHE A 254 14.88 5.43 -18.17
CA PHE A 254 13.78 6.04 -18.92
C PHE A 254 14.11 7.39 -19.59
N LEU A 255 15.24 8.03 -19.26
CA LEU A 255 15.51 9.42 -19.70
C LEU A 255 16.66 9.59 -20.70
N GLY A 256 17.34 8.53 -21.15
CA GLY A 256 18.20 8.59 -22.34
C GLY A 256 19.20 9.77 -22.37
N TYR A 257 19.92 10.00 -21.29
CA TYR A 257 21.09 10.87 -21.29
C TYR A 257 22.34 9.98 -21.17
N ASP A 258 23.25 10.12 -22.14
CA ASP A 258 24.60 9.53 -22.16
C ASP A 258 25.43 9.91 -20.92
#